data_AF-A0A356VWZ5-F1
#
_entry.id   AF-A0A356VWZ5-F1
#
_cell.length_a   1.000
_cell.length_b   1.000
_cell.length_c   1.000
_cell.angle_alpha   90.00
_cell.angle_beta   90.00
_cell.angle_gamma   90.00
#
_symmetry.space_group_name_H-M   'P 1'
#
loop_
_entity.id
_entity.type
_entity.pdbx_description
1 polymer ?
#
loop_
_entity_poly.entity_id
_entity_poly.type
_entity_poly.pdbx_seq_one_letter_code
_entity_poly.pdbx_strand_id
1 'polypeptide(L)'
;EKDALLAAALGEFFASGRAKGSRRGMEDGQPVRVRYRLAPGCFKWKKTGGRAVLQEAFAVGGGFRLVTHGPAGELRSAAAFDAGLRWLRTAYYSGDPARPAAVLRRAGGALLLAVRG
;
A
#
# COMPACT_ATOMS: atom_id res chain seq x y z
N GLU A 1 -12.63 -0.95 5.44
CA GLU A 1 -12.96 -1.05 4.00
C GLU A 1 -11.73 -0.98 3.07
N LYS A 2 -10.76 -0.09 3.33
CA LYS A 2 -9.51 0.13 2.57
C LYS A 2 -8.68 -1.13 2.25
N ASP A 3 -8.40 -1.97 3.25
CA ASP A 3 -7.53 -3.14 3.07
C ASP A 3 -8.17 -4.22 2.20
N ALA A 4 -9.50 -4.27 2.16
CA ALA A 4 -10.25 -5.25 1.38
C ALA A 4 -10.06 -5.06 -0.14
N LEU A 5 -9.96 -3.82 -0.64
CA LEU A 5 -9.78 -3.60 -2.08
C LEU A 5 -8.39 -4.02 -2.56
N LEU A 6 -7.33 -3.69 -1.81
CA LEU A 6 -5.98 -4.07 -2.19
C LEU A 6 -5.82 -5.59 -2.12
N ALA A 7 -6.33 -6.22 -1.05
CA ALA A 7 -6.32 -7.67 -0.91
C ALA A 7 -7.09 -8.35 -2.04
N ALA A 8 -8.27 -7.85 -2.42
CA ALA A 8 -9.05 -8.38 -3.54
C ALA A 8 -8.31 -8.25 -4.88
N ALA A 9 -7.72 -7.08 -5.16
CA ALA A 9 -6.96 -6.88 -6.39
C ALA A 9 -5.72 -7.79 -6.46
N LEU A 10 -4.99 -7.94 -5.35
CA LEU A 10 -3.87 -8.88 -5.26
C LEU A 10 -4.34 -10.33 -5.45
N GLY A 11 -5.47 -10.70 -4.85
CA GLY A 11 -6.09 -12.02 -5.04
C GLY A 11 -6.44 -12.30 -6.50
N GLU A 12 -7.09 -11.36 -7.19
CA GLU A 12 -7.39 -11.44 -8.62
C GLU A 12 -6.12 -11.55 -9.48
N PHE A 13 -5.09 -10.77 -9.14
CA PHE A 13 -3.79 -10.84 -9.80
C PHE A 13 -3.13 -12.23 -9.63
N PHE A 14 -3.12 -12.78 -8.42
CA PHE A 14 -2.53 -14.10 -8.19
C PHE A 14 -3.33 -15.23 -8.84
N ALA A 15 -4.65 -15.06 -9.00
CA ALA A 15 -5.50 -16.05 -9.65
C ALA A 15 -5.42 -16.00 -11.18
N SER A 16 -5.32 -14.80 -11.79
CA SER A 16 -5.49 -14.61 -13.23
C SER A 16 -4.31 -13.94 -13.94
N GLY A 17 -3.27 -13.55 -13.20
CA GLY A 17 -2.10 -12.81 -13.69
C GLY A 17 -2.33 -11.31 -13.90
N ARG A 18 -3.54 -10.79 -13.70
CA ARG A 18 -3.86 -9.37 -13.86
C ARG A 18 -4.99 -8.94 -12.95
N ALA A 19 -5.02 -7.66 -12.57
CA ALA A 19 -6.17 -7.03 -11.95
C ALA A 19 -6.22 -5.56 -12.36
N LYS A 20 -7.39 -5.01 -12.67
CA LYS A 20 -7.51 -3.60 -13.02
C LYS A 20 -8.90 -3.08 -12.65
N GLY A 21 -8.94 -1.89 -12.08
CA GLY A 21 -10.22 -1.28 -11.77
C GLY A 21 -10.13 0.14 -11.28
N SER A 22 -11.31 0.68 -11.01
CA SER A 22 -11.51 1.94 -10.33
C SER A 22 -12.65 1.77 -9.34
N ARG A 23 -12.47 2.20 -8.10
CA ARG A 23 -13.52 2.19 -7.07
C ARG A 23 -13.68 3.59 -6.49
N ARG A 24 -14.93 4.00 -6.27
CA ARG A 24 -15.29 5.18 -5.48
C ARG A 24 -15.82 4.71 -4.13
N GLY A 25 -15.63 5.52 -3.09
CA GLY A 25 -16.13 5.25 -1.76
C GLY A 25 -16.05 6.49 -0.88
N MET A 26 -16.36 6.32 0.40
CA MET A 26 -16.25 7.35 1.43
C MET A 26 -15.28 6.86 2.51
N GLU A 27 -14.35 7.70 2.94
CA GLU A 27 -13.48 7.44 4.08
C GLU A 27 -13.39 8.70 4.94
N ASP A 28 -13.58 8.55 6.25
CA ASP A 28 -13.59 9.67 7.21
C ASP A 28 -14.51 10.82 6.76
N GLY A 29 -15.67 10.47 6.19
CA GLY A 29 -16.64 11.44 5.65
C GLY A 29 -16.22 12.12 4.34
N GLN A 30 -15.09 11.74 3.74
CA GLN A 30 -14.57 12.32 2.51
C GLN A 30 -14.70 11.37 1.31
N PRO A 31 -15.07 11.86 0.12
CA PRO A 31 -15.12 11.04 -1.08
C PRO A 31 -13.70 10.65 -1.51
N VAL A 32 -13.50 9.35 -1.68
CA VAL A 32 -12.24 8.77 -2.17
C VAL A 32 -12.44 8.05 -3.49
N ARG A 33 -11.40 8.06 -4.32
CA ARG A 33 -11.31 7.27 -5.54
C ARG A 33 -10.00 6.51 -5.56
N VAL A 34 -10.07 5.21 -5.82
CA VAL A 34 -8.91 4.35 -6.08
C VAL A 34 -8.92 3.95 -7.55
N ARG A 35 -7.77 4.06 -8.22
CA ARG A 35 -7.51 3.50 -9.55
C ARG A 35 -6.31 2.58 -9.45
N TYR A 36 -6.41 1.39 -10.04
CA TYR A 36 -5.34 0.41 -9.97
C TYR A 36 -5.21 -0.44 -11.24
N ARG A 37 -3.99 -0.93 -11.44
CA ARG A 37 -3.63 -1.96 -12.42
C ARG A 37 -2.47 -2.77 -11.85
N LEU A 38 -2.66 -4.08 -11.75
CA LEU A 38 -1.67 -5.07 -11.38
C LEU A 38 -1.45 -6.01 -12.57
N ALA A 39 -0.19 -6.28 -12.88
CA ALA A 39 0.25 -7.25 -13.88
C ALA A 39 1.70 -7.66 -13.54
N PRO A 40 2.30 -8.67 -14.20
CA PRO A 40 3.70 -9.00 -14.00
C PRO A 40 4.58 -7.77 -14.23
N GLY A 41 5.42 -7.42 -13.25
CA GLY A 41 6.26 -6.22 -13.30
C GLY A 41 5.51 -4.88 -13.27
N CYS A 42 4.24 -4.85 -12.86
CA CYS A 42 3.43 -3.63 -12.85
C CYS A 42 2.55 -3.55 -11.60
N PHE A 43 2.85 -2.59 -10.71
CA PHE A 43 1.99 -2.20 -9.60
C PHE A 43 1.60 -0.73 -9.73
N LYS A 44 0.50 -0.45 -10.42
CA LYS A 44 -0.10 0.89 -10.44
C LYS A 44 -1.23 0.92 -9.44
N TRP A 45 -1.12 1.83 -8.48
CA TRP A 45 -2.14 2.10 -7.49
C TRP A 45 -2.12 3.58 -7.18
N LYS A 46 -3.28 4.22 -7.24
CA LYS A 46 -3.45 5.61 -6.83
C LYS A 46 -4.78 5.80 -6.16
N LYS A 47 -4.75 6.33 -4.94
CA LYS A 47 -5.93 6.73 -4.19
C LYS A 47 -5.91 8.22 -3.95
N THR A 48 -7.02 8.88 -4.25
CA THR A 48 -7.18 10.32 -4.09
C THR A 48 -8.40 10.63 -3.22
N GLY A 49 -8.27 11.60 -2.32
CA GLY A 49 -9.39 12.22 -1.60
C GLY A 49 -9.36 13.72 -1.86
N GLY A 50 -10.41 14.26 -2.51
CA GLY A 50 -10.37 15.63 -3.04
C GLY A 50 -9.17 15.84 -3.98
N ARG A 51 -8.30 16.80 -3.66
CA ARG A 51 -7.05 17.08 -4.41
C ARG A 51 -5.82 16.32 -3.89
N ALA A 52 -5.93 15.63 -2.75
CA ALA A 52 -4.80 14.96 -2.10
C ALA A 52 -4.62 13.52 -2.61
N VAL A 53 -3.35 13.10 -2.74
CA VAL A 53 -2.98 11.70 -2.99
C VAL A 53 -2.77 11.00 -1.65
N LEU A 54 -3.74 10.16 -1.27
CA LEU A 54 -3.72 9.44 -0.01
C LEU A 54 -2.89 8.16 -0.09
N GLN A 55 -2.81 7.53 -1.27
CA GLN A 55 -1.94 6.38 -1.49
C GLN A 55 -1.42 6.32 -2.91
N GLU A 56 -0.18 5.88 -3.08
CA GLU A 56 0.42 5.70 -4.39
C GLU A 56 1.47 4.59 -4.38
N ALA A 57 1.50 3.79 -5.44
CA ALA A 57 2.52 2.77 -5.65
C ALA A 57 3.61 3.28 -6.59
N PHE A 58 4.86 2.91 -6.27
CA PHE A 58 6.07 3.28 -7.00
C PHE A 58 6.92 2.04 -7.25
N ALA A 59 7.59 1.97 -8.40
CA ALA A 59 8.62 0.97 -8.64
C ALA A 59 9.91 1.38 -7.92
N VAL A 60 10.54 0.46 -7.18
CA VAL A 60 11.76 0.72 -6.42
C VAL A 60 12.62 -0.54 -6.39
N GLY A 61 13.86 -0.46 -6.89
CA GLY A 61 14.89 -1.49 -6.69
C GLY A 61 14.46 -2.91 -7.03
N GLY A 62 13.82 -3.12 -8.20
CA GLY A 62 13.34 -4.43 -8.63
C GLY A 62 12.03 -4.90 -7.98
N GLY A 63 11.43 -4.11 -7.10
CA GLY A 63 10.11 -4.36 -6.53
C GLY A 63 9.23 -3.12 -6.54
N PHE A 64 8.29 -3.05 -5.61
CA PHE A 64 7.34 -1.95 -5.50
C PHE A 64 7.20 -1.47 -4.07
N ARG A 65 6.82 -0.20 -3.93
CA ARG A 65 6.47 0.43 -2.66
C ARG A 65 5.11 1.08 -2.76
N LEU A 66 4.18 0.72 -1.88
CA LEU A 66 2.91 1.40 -1.70
C LEU A 66 3.00 2.33 -0.50
N VAL A 67 2.94 3.63 -0.75
CA VAL A 67 2.97 4.68 0.26
C VAL A 67 1.55 5.07 0.63
N THR A 68 1.29 5.31 1.92
CA THR A 68 0.04 5.84 2.45
C THR A 68 0.32 7.12 3.21
N HIS A 69 -0.37 8.19 2.85
CA HIS A 69 -0.43 9.44 3.59
C HIS A 69 -1.77 9.58 4.31
N GLY A 70 -1.77 10.38 5.37
CA GLY A 70 -3.01 10.87 5.95
C GLY A 70 -3.55 12.11 5.22
N PRO A 71 -4.70 12.63 5.67
CA PRO A 71 -5.34 13.79 5.05
C PRO A 71 -4.49 15.06 5.09
N ALA A 72 -3.60 15.22 6.08
CA ALA A 72 -2.70 16.36 6.20
C ALA A 72 -1.39 16.16 5.40
N GLY A 73 -1.26 15.05 4.66
CA GLY A 73 -0.07 14.70 3.89
C GLY A 73 1.02 14.01 4.69
N GLU A 74 0.80 13.72 5.97
CA GLU A 74 1.75 13.02 6.81
C GLU A 74 1.93 11.57 6.34
N LEU A 75 3.18 11.10 6.27
CA LEU A 75 3.46 9.70 5.95
C LEU A 75 2.96 8.81 7.08
N ARG A 76 2.06 7.87 6.76
CA ARG A 76 1.50 6.91 7.73
C ARG A 76 2.11 5.53 7.59
N SER A 77 2.29 5.06 6.36
CA SER A 77 2.92 3.77 6.12
C SER A 77 3.55 3.64 4.74
N ALA A 78 4.50 2.72 4.63
CA ALA A 78 5.11 2.30 3.37
C ALA A 78 5.24 0.77 3.34
N ALA A 79 4.45 0.12 2.50
CA ALA A 79 4.52 -1.32 2.26
C ALA A 79 5.47 -1.62 1.10
N ALA A 80 6.38 -2.57 1.29
CA ALA A 80 7.32 -3.03 0.28
C ALA A 80 6.88 -4.39 -0.28
N PHE A 81 7.00 -4.54 -1.59
CA PHE A 81 6.66 -5.73 -2.35
C PHE A 81 7.83 -6.12 -3.25
N ASP A 82 7.98 -7.41 -3.52
CA ASP A 82 8.92 -7.89 -4.54
C ASP A 82 8.39 -7.66 -5.97
N ALA A 83 9.16 -8.08 -6.98
CA ALA A 83 8.78 -8.00 -8.39
C ALA A 83 7.47 -8.74 -8.72
N GLY A 84 7.14 -9.76 -7.94
CA GLY A 84 5.95 -10.61 -8.07
C GLY A 84 4.76 -10.12 -7.24
N LEU A 85 4.80 -8.88 -6.72
CA LEU A 85 3.77 -8.29 -5.87
C LEU A 85 3.54 -9.02 -4.54
N ARG A 86 4.49 -9.83 -4.08
CA ARG A 86 4.42 -10.44 -2.76
C ARG A 86 4.88 -9.45 -1.71
N TRP A 87 4.10 -9.33 -0.65
CA TRP A 87 4.41 -8.43 0.45
C TRP A 87 5.66 -8.90 1.21
N LEU A 88 6.58 -7.97 1.44
CA LEU A 88 7.83 -8.19 2.17
C LEU A 88 7.77 -7.63 3.60
N ARG A 89 7.33 -6.38 3.72
CA ARG A 89 7.20 -5.66 4.99
C ARG A 89 6.34 -4.42 4.86
N THR A 90 5.85 -3.90 5.97
CA THR A 90 5.25 -2.56 6.08
C THR A 90 5.95 -1.79 7.17
N ALA A 91 6.43 -0.60 6.84
CA ALA A 91 6.89 0.39 7.81
C ALA A 91 5.73 1.33 8.18
N TYR A 92 5.59 1.65 9.46
CA TYR A 92 4.61 2.58 10.00
C TYR A 92 5.31 3.78 10.62
N TYR A 93 4.73 4.95 10.45
CA TYR A 93 5.34 6.22 10.80
C TYR A 93 4.39 7.03 11.68
N SER A 94 4.97 7.73 12.65
CA SER A 94 4.28 8.65 13.56
C SER A 94 5.22 9.82 13.86
N GLY A 95 5.44 10.68 12.87
CA GLY A 95 6.41 11.78 12.94
C GLY A 95 7.44 11.69 11.81
N ASP A 96 8.71 11.56 12.17
CA ASP A 96 9.84 11.62 11.24
C ASP A 96 9.75 10.54 10.11
N PRO A 97 9.63 10.94 8.83
CA PRO A 97 9.53 10.01 7.71
C PRO A 97 10.83 9.23 7.43
N ALA A 98 11.97 9.65 7.97
CA ALA A 98 13.22 8.89 7.90
C ALA A 98 13.29 7.77 8.95
N ARG A 99 12.43 7.79 9.96
CA ARG A 99 12.49 6.90 11.12
C ARG A 99 11.14 6.24 11.39
N PRO A 100 10.89 5.02 10.88
CA PRO A 100 9.64 4.33 11.15
C PRO A 100 9.52 4.02 12.65
N ALA A 101 8.32 4.24 13.18
CA ALA A 101 7.95 3.90 14.55
C ALA A 101 7.79 2.39 14.73
N ALA A 102 7.34 1.69 13.69
CA ALA A 102 7.26 0.23 13.70
C ALA A 102 7.49 -0.36 12.30
N VAL A 103 7.96 -1.60 12.25
CA VAL A 103 8.11 -2.37 11.02
C VAL A 103 7.52 -3.77 11.22
N LEU A 104 6.49 -4.08 10.43
CA LEU A 104 5.89 -5.40 10.32
C LEU A 104 6.53 -6.17 9.17
N ARG A 105 7.01 -7.40 9.40
CA ARG A 105 7.62 -8.26 8.35
C ARG A 105 7.37 -9.74 8.63
N ARG A 106 7.60 -10.59 7.63
CA ARG A 106 7.72 -12.04 7.86
C ARG A 106 9.06 -12.36 8.50
N ALA A 107 9.07 -13.25 9.49
CA ALA A 107 10.26 -13.83 10.09
C ALA A 107 9.96 -15.25 10.56
N GLY A 108 10.69 -16.26 10.04
CA GLY A 108 10.56 -17.65 10.49
C GLY A 108 9.15 -18.24 10.42
N GLY A 109 8.40 -17.95 9.35
CA GLY A 109 7.01 -18.41 9.20
C GLY A 109 5.96 -17.59 9.98
N ALA A 110 6.39 -16.72 10.91
CA ALA A 110 5.53 -15.84 11.67
C ALA A 110 5.55 -14.39 11.15
N LEU A 111 4.65 -13.56 11.69
CA LEU A 111 4.70 -12.10 11.55
C LEU A 111 5.43 -11.51 12.76
N LEU A 112 6.45 -10.71 12.49
CA LEU A 112 7.19 -9.97 13.50
C LEU A 112 6.90 -8.49 13.36
N LEU A 113 6.45 -7.87 14.46
CA LEU A 113 6.33 -6.42 14.61
C LEU A 113 7.48 -5.93 15.46
N ALA A 114 8.43 -5.20 14.86
CA ALA A 114 9.47 -4.50 15.59
C ALA A 114 9.02 -3.05 15.82
N VAL A 115 8.83 -2.68 17.09
CA VAL A 115 8.43 -1.32 17.50
C VAL A 115 9.66 -0.61 18.07
N ARG A 116 9.82 0.68 17.75
CA ARG A 116 10.76 1.56 18.44
C ARG A 116 10.03 2.23 19.59
N GLY A 117 10.57 2.07 20.80
CA GLY A 117 10.23 2.88 21.98
C GLY A 117 10.92 4.23 21.94
#